data_AF-A0A176QEX3-F1
#
_entry.id   AF-A0A176QEX3-F1
#
_cell.length_a   1.000
_cell.length_b   1.000
_cell.length_c   1.000
_cell.angle_alpha   90.00
_cell.angle_beta   90.00
_cell.angle_gamma   90.00
#
_symmetry.space_group_name_H-M   'P 1'
#
loop_
_entity.id
_entity.type
_entity.pdbx_description
1 polymer ?
#
loop_
_entity_poly.entity_id
_entity_poly.type
_entity_poly.pdbx_seq_one_letter_code
_entity_poly.pdbx_strand_id
1 'polypeptide(L)'
;MSSTFAVSTATLAAGSGTVASISADVESSVASMMSTLVAMQDEWSGTASSRFQDLVTDWRTTQRQVKESLEEIGRALADAGEAYDAAEAGVQAAFGRR
;
A
#
# COMPACT_ATOMS: atom_id res chain seq x y z
N MET A 1 -4.29 12.45 33.62
CA MET A 1 -3.90 12.88 32.26
C MET A 1 -3.42 11.67 31.45
N SER A 2 -4.33 10.84 30.93
CA SER A 2 -3.98 9.59 30.19
C SER A 2 -4.64 9.49 28.81
N SER A 3 -5.25 10.56 28.30
CA SER A 3 -6.14 10.47 27.12
C SER A 3 -5.45 10.70 25.78
N THR A 4 -4.28 11.38 25.74
CA THR A 4 -3.64 11.75 24.47
C THR A 4 -2.98 10.55 23.77
N PHE A 5 -2.33 9.64 24.50
CA PHE A 5 -1.66 8.47 23.93
C PHE A 5 -2.65 7.44 23.36
N ALA A 6 -3.70 7.09 24.11
CA ALA A 6 -4.74 6.16 23.64
C ALA A 6 -5.52 6.68 22.42
N VAL A 7 -5.69 7.99 22.29
CA VAL A 7 -6.31 8.60 21.09
C VAL A 7 -5.37 8.53 19.89
N SER A 8 -4.06 8.68 20.09
CA SER A 8 -3.08 8.55 19.00
C SER A 8 -2.97 7.13 18.45
N THR A 9 -3.04 6.09 19.29
CA THR A 9 -2.97 4.68 18.85
C THR A 9 -4.20 4.25 18.05
N ALA A 10 -5.41 4.60 18.52
CA ALA A 10 -6.64 4.35 17.78
C ALA A 10 -6.66 5.07 16.41
N THR A 11 -6.13 6.30 16.36
CA THR A 11 -6.03 7.08 15.12
C THR A 11 -5.04 6.45 14.13
N LEU A 12 -3.90 5.96 14.61
CA LEU A 12 -2.89 5.29 13.79
C LEU A 12 -3.41 3.96 13.23
N ALA A 13 -4.09 3.15 14.06
CA ALA A 13 -4.70 1.90 13.63
C ALA A 13 -5.78 2.12 12.56
N ALA A 14 -6.65 3.12 12.76
CA ALA A 14 -7.67 3.51 11.78
C ALA A 14 -7.05 4.03 10.48
N GLY A 15 -5.99 4.84 10.57
CA GLY A 15 -5.23 5.33 9.42
C GLY A 15 -4.58 4.18 8.63
N SER A 16 -3.99 3.21 9.32
CA SER A 16 -3.36 2.03 8.71
C SER A 16 -4.38 1.16 7.97
N GLY A 17 -5.55 0.92 8.57
CA GLY A 17 -6.64 0.21 7.90
C GLY A 17 -7.15 0.94 6.66
N THR A 18 -7.22 2.27 6.71
CA THR A 18 -7.60 3.09 5.55
C THR A 18 -6.58 2.97 4.41
N VAL A 19 -5.28 3.05 4.73
CA VAL A 19 -4.21 2.91 3.72
C VAL A 19 -4.19 1.50 3.12
N ALA A 20 -4.44 0.46 3.91
CA ALA A 20 -4.54 -0.90 3.39
C ALA A 20 -5.69 -1.05 2.38
N SER A 21 -6.85 -0.45 2.66
CA SER A 21 -7.98 -0.44 1.71
C SER A 21 -7.62 0.28 0.41
N ILE A 22 -7.03 1.48 0.50
CA ILE A 22 -6.60 2.25 -0.66
C ILE A 22 -5.57 1.46 -1.49
N SER A 23 -4.64 0.77 -0.83
CA SER A 23 -3.63 -0.05 -1.48
C SER A 23 -4.27 -1.18 -2.29
N ALA A 24 -5.26 -1.88 -1.72
CA ALA A 24 -6.00 -2.92 -2.43
C ALA A 24 -6.78 -2.38 -3.65
N ASP A 25 -7.39 -1.19 -3.52
CA ASP A 25 -8.09 -0.54 -4.63
C ASP A 25 -7.13 -0.14 -5.77
N VAL A 26 -5.93 0.34 -5.42
CA VAL A 26 -4.88 0.67 -6.39
C VAL A 26 -4.39 -0.59 -7.10
N GLU A 27 -4.10 -1.68 -6.38
CA GLU A 27 -3.68 -2.95 -6.98
C GLU A 27 -4.73 -3.50 -7.96
N SER A 28 -6.01 -3.45 -7.56
CA SER A 28 -7.14 -3.85 -8.41
C SER A 28 -7.23 -3.00 -9.68
N SER A 29 -7.07 -1.68 -9.55
CA SER A 29 -7.09 -0.75 -10.69
C SER A 29 -5.93 -1.00 -11.65
N VAL A 30 -4.73 -1.23 -11.13
CA VAL A 30 -3.52 -1.53 -11.92
C VAL A 30 -3.67 -2.87 -12.66
N ALA A 31 -4.19 -3.90 -12.00
CA ALA A 31 -4.47 -5.19 -12.61
C ALA A 31 -5.52 -5.09 -13.73
N SER A 32 -6.57 -4.30 -13.51
CA SER A 32 -7.62 -4.05 -14.50
C SER A 32 -7.08 -3.35 -15.76
N MET A 33 -6.21 -2.34 -15.58
CA MET A 33 -5.54 -1.68 -16.69
C MET A 33 -4.64 -2.65 -17.47
N MET A 34 -3.88 -3.51 -16.79
CA MET A 34 -3.06 -4.52 -17.45
C MET A 34 -3.90 -5.50 -18.28
N SER A 35 -5.03 -5.98 -17.74
CA SER A 35 -5.97 -6.84 -18.47
C SER A 35 -6.53 -6.16 -19.72
N THR A 36 -6.84 -4.87 -19.61
CA THR A 36 -7.37 -4.06 -20.72
C THR A 36 -6.33 -3.91 -21.83
N LEU A 37 -5.10 -3.59 -21.46
CA LEU A 37 -3.99 -3.45 -22.41
C LEU A 37 -3.68 -4.77 -23.13
N VAL A 38 -3.75 -5.91 -22.44
CA VAL A 38 -3.59 -7.23 -23.08
C VAL A 38 -4.73 -7.53 -24.05
N ALA A 39 -5.98 -7.25 -23.69
CA ALA A 39 -7.10 -7.45 -24.61
C ALA A 39 -6.97 -6.59 -25.88
N MET A 40 -6.53 -5.33 -25.75
CA MET A 40 -6.27 -4.45 -26.90
C MET A 40 -5.09 -4.92 -27.76
N GLN A 41 -4.13 -5.66 -27.18
CA GLN A 41 -2.98 -6.20 -27.93
C GLN A 41 -3.43 -7.20 -28.99
N ASP A 42 -4.44 -8.00 -28.67
CA ASP A 42 -4.98 -9.02 -29.58
C ASP A 42 -5.77 -8.38 -30.75
N GLU A 43 -6.29 -7.17 -30.57
CA GLU A 43 -7.04 -6.43 -31.60
C GLU A 43 -6.14 -5.67 -32.58
N TRP A 44 -4.94 -5.26 -32.17
CA TRP A 44 -4.03 -4.43 -32.98
C TRP A 44 -2.99 -5.26 -33.73
N SER A 45 -3.36 -5.73 -34.94
CA SER A 45 -2.44 -6.39 -35.87
C SER A 45 -1.74 -5.41 -36.84
N GLY A 46 -0.52 -5.76 -37.27
CA GLY A 46 0.27 -4.96 -38.23
C GLY A 46 1.47 -4.21 -37.63
N THR A 47 2.11 -3.35 -38.42
CA THR A 47 3.36 -2.65 -38.06
C THR A 47 3.25 -1.73 -36.82
N ALA A 48 2.05 -1.30 -36.46
CA ALA A 48 1.79 -0.54 -35.23
C ALA A 48 1.80 -1.41 -33.95
N SER A 49 1.77 -2.75 -34.06
CA SER A 49 1.72 -3.64 -32.90
C SER A 49 3.00 -3.61 -32.07
N SER A 50 4.16 -3.35 -32.69
CA SER A 50 5.45 -3.23 -32.02
C SER A 50 5.46 -2.12 -30.95
N ARG A 51 5.04 -0.91 -31.31
CA ARG A 51 4.95 0.23 -30.38
C ARG A 51 3.97 -0.02 -29.24
N PHE A 52 2.89 -0.78 -29.50
CA PHE A 52 1.95 -1.15 -28.46
C PHE A 52 2.51 -2.22 -27.52
N GLN A 53 3.27 -3.19 -28.04
CA GLN A 53 3.99 -4.17 -27.23
C GLN A 53 5.02 -3.50 -26.31
N ASP A 54 5.71 -2.47 -26.79
CA ASP A 54 6.61 -1.64 -25.98
C ASP A 54 5.83 -0.96 -24.84
N LEU A 55 4.70 -0.32 -25.15
CA LEU A 55 3.83 0.32 -24.15
C LEU A 55 3.33 -0.67 -23.09
N VAL A 56 2.92 -1.87 -23.48
CA VAL A 56 2.50 -2.94 -22.55
C VAL A 56 3.66 -3.37 -21.65
N THR A 57 4.88 -3.43 -22.19
CA THR A 57 6.08 -3.78 -21.43
C THR A 57 6.46 -2.71 -20.42
N ASP A 58 6.39 -1.44 -20.82
CA ASP A 58 6.60 -0.30 -19.93
C ASP A 58 5.58 -0.29 -18.80
N TRP A 59 4.30 -0.53 -19.13
CA TRP A 59 3.24 -0.62 -18.14
C TRP A 59 3.47 -1.75 -17.12
N ARG A 60 3.94 -2.93 -17.55
CA ARG A 60 4.31 -4.01 -16.62
C ARG A 60 5.39 -3.58 -15.63
N THR A 61 6.30 -2.70 -16.03
CA THR A 61 7.34 -2.16 -15.14
C THR A 61 6.74 -1.20 -14.14
N THR A 62 5.87 -0.28 -14.58
CA THR A 62 5.12 0.62 -13.69
C THR A 62 4.28 -0.16 -12.67
N GLN A 63 3.59 -1.22 -13.10
CA GLN A 63 2.81 -2.08 -12.20
C GLN A 63 3.68 -2.66 -11.07
N ARG A 64 4.90 -3.11 -11.36
CA ARG A 64 5.81 -3.63 -10.33
C ARG A 64 6.22 -2.54 -9.34
N GLN A 65 6.54 -1.34 -9.83
CA GLN A 65 6.92 -0.21 -8.99
C GLN A 65 5.79 0.23 -8.06
N VAL A 66 4.54 0.23 -8.54
CA VAL A 66 3.37 0.50 -7.70
C VAL A 66 3.26 -0.54 -6.60
N LYS A 67 3.35 -1.83 -6.94
CA LYS A 67 3.30 -2.92 -5.96
C LYS A 67 4.40 -2.78 -4.89
N GLU A 68 5.64 -2.56 -5.31
CA GLU A 68 6.77 -2.36 -4.39
C GLU A 68 6.54 -1.19 -3.44
N SER A 69 6.02 -0.07 -3.95
CA SER A 69 5.70 1.12 -3.15
C SER A 69 4.60 0.85 -2.13
N LEU A 70 3.55 0.11 -2.50
CA LEU A 70 2.46 -0.25 -1.59
C LEU A 70 2.93 -1.23 -0.51
N GLU A 71 3.78 -2.20 -0.87
CA GLU A 71 4.42 -3.10 0.11
C GLU A 71 5.29 -2.34 1.11
N GLU A 72 6.07 -1.36 0.63
CA GLU A 72 6.91 -0.51 1.49
C GLU A 72 6.07 0.32 2.47
N ILE A 73 4.99 0.94 1.97
CA ILE A 73 4.04 1.68 2.82
C ILE A 73 3.41 0.75 3.87
N GLY A 74 2.98 -0.44 3.47
CA GLY A 74 2.40 -1.43 4.39
C GLY A 74 3.37 -1.84 5.50
N ARG A 75 4.64 -2.10 5.17
CA ARG A 75 5.69 -2.41 6.14
C ARG A 75 5.94 -1.23 7.10
N ALA A 76 6.10 -0.02 6.57
CA ALA A 76 6.35 1.16 7.39
C ALA A 76 5.22 1.44 8.40
N LEU A 77 3.96 1.21 8.00
CA LEU A 77 2.81 1.34 8.90
C LEU A 77 2.76 0.25 9.97
N ALA A 78 3.11 -0.99 9.63
CA ALA A 78 3.21 -2.08 10.60
C ALA A 78 4.30 -1.81 11.63
N ASP A 79 5.50 -1.42 11.18
CA ASP A 79 6.64 -1.07 12.05
C ASP A 79 6.28 0.09 12.98
N ALA A 80 5.57 1.11 12.46
CA ALA A 80 5.08 2.21 13.28
C ALA A 80 4.10 1.71 14.36
N GLY A 81 3.15 0.85 14.00
CA GLY A 81 2.20 0.24 14.94
C GLY A 81 2.91 -0.49 16.10
N GLU A 82 3.87 -1.35 15.78
CA GLU A 82 4.65 -2.11 16.78
C GLU A 82 5.46 -1.18 17.71
N ALA A 83 6.11 -0.15 17.15
CA ALA A 83 6.87 0.82 17.93
C ALA A 83 5.98 1.60 18.91
N TYR A 84 4.75 1.93 18.50
CA TYR A 84 3.79 2.62 19.35
C TYR A 84 3.23 1.71 20.46
N ASP A 85 2.91 0.45 20.18
CA ASP A 85 2.46 -0.52 21.19
C ASP A 85 3.53 -0.75 22.27
N ALA A 86 4.79 -0.87 21.85
CA ALA A 86 5.93 -1.01 22.77
C ALA A 86 6.09 0.24 23.67
N ALA A 87 5.91 1.44 23.11
CA ALA A 87 5.97 2.69 23.86
C ALA A 87 4.85 2.79 24.91
N GLU A 88 3.62 2.40 24.55
CA GLU A 88 2.49 2.41 25.47
C GLU A 88 2.70 1.42 26.64
N ALA A 89 3.15 0.20 26.35
CA ALA A 89 3.47 -0.79 27.37
C ALA A 89 4.55 -0.29 28.35
N GLY A 90 5.58 0.39 27.85
CA GLY A 90 6.64 0.98 28.67
C GLY A 90 6.12 2.07 29.62
N VAL A 91 5.22 2.94 29.13
CA VAL A 91 4.58 3.99 29.93
C VAL A 91 3.68 3.40 31.01
N GLN A 92 2.85 2.40 30.67
CA GLN A 92 1.99 1.72 31.64
C GLN A 92 2.82 1.07 32.76
N ALA A 93 3.92 0.39 32.42
CA ALA A 93 4.83 -0.20 33.39
C ALA A 93 5.50 0.85 34.30
N ALA A 94 5.79 2.06 33.80
CA ALA A 94 6.36 3.15 34.59
C ALA A 94 5.36 3.73 35.60
N PHE A 95 4.09 3.85 35.23
CA PHE A 95 3.03 4.33 36.13
C PHE A 95 2.58 3.26 37.14
N GLY A 96 2.55 1.98 36.77
CA GLY A 96 2.19 0.88 37.70
C GLY A 96 3.24 0.56 38.77
N ARG A 97 4.44 1.16 38.69
CA ARG A 97 5.50 1.02 39.70
C ARG A 97 5.45 2.09 40.81
N ARG A 98 4.46 2.96 40.81
CA ARG A 98 4.22 3.98 41.84
C ARG A 98 2.92 3.70 42.57
#